data_AF-A0A7R9VWV8-F1
#
_entry.id   AF-A0A7R9VWV8-F1
#
_cell.length_a   1.000
_cell.length_b   1.000
_cell.length_c   1.000
_cell.angle_alpha   90.00
_cell.angle_beta   90.00
_cell.angle_gamma   90.00
#
_symmetry.space_group_name_H-M   'P 1'
#
loop_
_entity.id
_entity.type
_entity.pdbx_description
1 polymer ?
#
loop_
_entity_poly.entity_id
_entity_poly.type
_entity_poly.pdbx_seq_one_letter_code
_entity_poly.pdbx_strand_id
1 'polypeptide(L)'
;DNMASSVFFGTLRGGDALHSLLQVMQGLYVPVVLGNSSWPETVRADFTAQLHKFMANLTETVFTVQGKTILYIPQEEALGDAKAAAKQKDLVQRLESTIIHWTRQIKEVVNQQDRVDASEHSGPLSEIQFWRERSVDLSGIRSQLDDDAVSAIVAVLEHAHSSYLAPFLNLRNLIHREAVAAEDNLKFLLCLEQPCQELSKAHPSDIPQLLPPILNCIRMVWNISRFYNTPDRLTVLLRKLSNEIIERSCAVIDLAAVFTGQVDDVMETLRQCTAAGEVWKSL
;
A
#
# COMPACT_ATOMS: atom_id res chain seq x y z
N ASP A 1 -0.55 20.58 -50.75
CA ASP A 1 -0.32 19.71 -49.58
C ASP A 1 -1.27 20.03 -48.45
N ASN A 2 -1.94 19.00 -47.93
CA ASN A 2 -2.91 19.13 -46.86
C ASN A 2 -2.17 19.20 -45.51
N MET A 3 -2.32 20.30 -44.77
CA MET A 3 -1.72 20.46 -43.42
C MET A 3 -2.08 19.29 -42.49
N ALA A 4 -3.28 18.72 -42.64
CA ALA A 4 -3.75 17.60 -41.82
C ALA A 4 -2.95 16.30 -42.06
N SER A 5 -2.24 16.15 -43.18
CA SER A 5 -1.36 15.00 -43.43
C SER A 5 0.09 15.21 -42.97
N SER A 6 0.44 16.42 -42.53
CA SER A 6 1.82 16.81 -42.20
C SER A 6 1.98 17.27 -40.74
N VAL A 7 0.89 17.51 -40.03
CA VAL A 7 0.89 18.03 -38.66
C VAL A 7 0.14 17.08 -37.74
N PHE A 8 0.83 16.57 -36.71
CA PHE A 8 0.19 15.83 -35.63
C PHE A 8 -0.38 16.82 -34.61
N PHE A 9 -1.68 16.78 -34.41
CA PHE A 9 -2.37 17.59 -33.39
C PHE A 9 -3.29 16.70 -32.57
N GLY A 10 -3.42 17.02 -31.29
CA GLY A 10 -4.27 16.26 -30.38
C GLY A 10 -4.55 17.05 -29.10
N THR A 11 -5.58 16.64 -28.37
CA THR A 11 -5.93 17.22 -27.07
C THR A 11 -5.74 16.16 -26.00
N LEU A 12 -4.89 16.44 -25.02
CA LEU A 12 -4.80 15.63 -23.80
C LEU A 12 -6.00 15.99 -22.92
N ARG A 13 -6.86 15.02 -22.60
CA ARG A 13 -8.04 15.21 -21.76
C ARG A 13 -7.73 14.71 -20.34
N GLY A 14 -8.02 15.54 -19.34
CA GLY A 14 -7.71 15.26 -17.94
C GLY A 14 -6.38 15.90 -17.54
N GLY A 15 -6.35 16.56 -16.39
CA GLY A 15 -5.21 17.37 -15.92
C GLY A 15 -3.92 16.58 -15.63
N ASP A 16 -3.89 15.27 -15.89
CA ASP A 16 -2.73 14.39 -15.72
C ASP A 16 -2.22 13.92 -17.09
N ALA A 17 -1.08 14.48 -17.50
CA ALA A 17 -0.42 14.17 -18.76
C ALA A 17 0.10 12.71 -18.82
N LEU A 18 0.54 12.15 -17.68
CA LEU A 18 1.08 10.79 -17.63
C LEU A 18 -0.03 9.75 -17.73
N HIS A 19 -1.16 9.98 -17.06
CA HIS A 19 -2.33 9.11 -17.20
C HIS A 19 -2.87 9.13 -18.64
N SER A 20 -2.94 10.32 -19.26
CA SER A 20 -3.33 10.46 -20.67
C SER A 20 -2.38 9.71 -21.60
N LEU A 21 -1.07 9.81 -21.36
CA LEU A 21 -0.06 9.07 -22.13
C LEU A 21 -0.24 7.56 -21.98
N LEU A 22 -0.48 7.07 -20.76
CA LEU A 22 -0.72 5.64 -20.50
C LEU A 22 -1.92 5.13 -21.30
N GLN A 23 -3.03 5.86 -21.30
CA GLN A 23 -4.24 5.50 -22.05
C GLN A 23 -3.99 5.45 -23.56
N VAL A 24 -3.32 6.47 -24.11
CA VAL A 24 -3.01 6.53 -25.55
C VAL A 24 -2.05 5.40 -25.94
N MET A 25 -1.03 5.13 -25.12
CA MET A 25 -0.10 4.04 -25.37
C MET A 25 -0.80 2.68 -25.32
N GLN A 26 -1.62 2.41 -24.30
CA GLN A 26 -2.33 1.13 -24.16
C GLN A 26 -3.42 0.93 -25.23
N GLY A 27 -4.17 1.99 -25.56
CA GLY A 27 -5.35 1.88 -26.43
C GLY A 27 -5.05 2.00 -27.92
N LEU A 28 -3.94 2.66 -28.30
CA LEU A 28 -3.61 2.92 -29.70
C LEU A 28 -2.25 2.33 -30.09
N TYR A 29 -1.17 2.75 -29.43
CA TYR A 29 0.18 2.44 -29.92
C TYR A 29 0.58 0.99 -29.67
N VAL A 30 0.27 0.41 -28.50
CA VAL A 30 0.62 -0.98 -28.18
C VAL A 30 -0.03 -1.95 -29.18
N PRO A 31 -1.35 -1.91 -29.44
CA PRO A 31 -1.97 -2.79 -30.43
C PRO A 31 -1.40 -2.62 -31.85
N VAL A 32 -1.15 -1.37 -32.27
CA VAL A 32 -0.60 -1.07 -33.60
C VAL A 32 0.81 -1.64 -33.78
N VAL A 33 1.65 -1.55 -32.76
CA VAL A 33 3.02 -2.09 -32.78
C VAL A 33 2.99 -3.62 -32.79
N LEU A 34 2.18 -4.24 -31.93
CA LEU A 34 2.10 -5.70 -31.82
C LEU A 34 1.52 -6.34 -33.09
N GLY A 35 0.52 -5.70 -33.71
CA GLY A 35 -0.07 -6.13 -34.98
C GLY A 35 0.79 -5.83 -36.21
N ASN A 36 1.94 -5.17 -36.06
CA ASN A 36 2.77 -4.77 -37.20
C ASN A 36 3.59 -5.96 -37.74
N SER A 37 3.25 -6.40 -38.95
CA SER A 37 3.97 -7.46 -39.69
C SER A 37 4.96 -6.94 -40.74
N SER A 38 5.08 -5.62 -40.91
CA SER A 38 5.97 -5.01 -41.92
C SER A 38 7.44 -5.00 -41.51
N TRP A 39 7.72 -5.12 -40.20
CA TRP A 39 9.09 -5.06 -39.67
C TRP A 39 9.79 -6.42 -39.71
N PRO A 40 11.12 -6.45 -39.92
CA PRO A 40 11.91 -7.65 -39.68
C PRO A 40 11.69 -8.19 -38.27
N GLU A 41 11.68 -9.51 -38.12
CA GLU A 41 11.36 -10.18 -36.85
C GLU A 41 12.27 -9.75 -35.70
N THR A 42 13.56 -9.54 -35.95
CA THR A 42 14.53 -9.06 -34.97
C THR A 42 14.21 -7.66 -34.46
N VAL A 43 13.86 -6.75 -35.36
CA VAL A 43 13.49 -5.36 -35.03
C VAL A 43 12.18 -5.34 -34.24
N ARG A 44 11.21 -6.14 -34.67
CA ARG A 44 9.93 -6.29 -33.97
C ARG A 44 10.14 -6.82 -32.56
N ALA A 45 10.92 -7.88 -32.39
CA ALA A 45 11.18 -8.47 -31.08
C ALA A 45 11.86 -7.48 -30.11
N ASP A 46 12.90 -6.78 -30.56
CA ASP A 46 13.60 -5.79 -29.73
C ASP A 46 12.71 -4.60 -29.37
N PHE A 47 12.00 -4.03 -30.35
CA PHE A 47 11.09 -2.92 -30.09
C PHE A 47 9.94 -3.31 -29.15
N THR A 48 9.34 -4.49 -29.32
CA THR A 48 8.30 -4.99 -28.42
C THR A 48 8.81 -5.15 -26.99
N ALA A 49 10.05 -5.65 -26.81
CA ALA A 49 10.66 -5.73 -25.48
C ALA A 49 10.85 -4.33 -24.84
N GLN A 50 11.35 -3.35 -25.60
CA GLN A 50 11.49 -1.97 -25.10
C GLN A 50 10.14 -1.33 -24.80
N LEU A 51 9.12 -1.59 -25.64
CA LEU A 51 7.77 -1.12 -25.44
C LEU A 51 7.19 -1.64 -24.13
N HIS A 52 7.26 -2.94 -23.86
CA HIS A 52 6.76 -3.50 -22.59
C HIS A 52 7.51 -2.93 -21.37
N LYS A 53 8.82 -2.76 -21.46
CA LYS A 53 9.62 -2.12 -20.40
C LYS A 53 9.18 -0.68 -20.15
N PHE A 54 8.95 0.09 -21.22
CA PHE A 54 8.43 1.45 -21.13
C PHE A 54 7.04 1.46 -20.50
N MET A 55 6.14 0.58 -20.95
CA MET A 55 4.78 0.48 -20.41
C MET A 55 4.74 0.07 -18.95
N ALA A 56 5.63 -0.82 -18.52
CA ALA A 56 5.79 -1.20 -17.12
C ALA A 56 6.17 0.01 -16.26
N ASN A 57 7.21 0.75 -16.65
CA ASN A 57 7.65 1.94 -15.92
C ASN A 57 6.60 3.07 -15.94
N LEU A 58 5.89 3.27 -17.06
CA LEU A 58 4.84 4.27 -17.16
C LEU A 58 3.64 3.93 -16.27
N THR A 59 3.22 2.65 -16.27
CA THR A 59 2.15 2.15 -15.40
C THR A 59 2.53 2.36 -13.93
N GLU A 60 3.72 1.93 -13.53
CA GLU A 60 4.24 2.14 -12.18
C GLU A 60 4.21 3.62 -11.79
N THR A 61 4.79 4.50 -12.62
CA THR A 61 4.86 5.94 -12.33
C THR A 61 3.48 6.57 -12.15
N VAL A 62 2.52 6.25 -13.04
CA VAL A 62 1.16 6.81 -12.99
C VAL A 62 0.45 6.39 -11.71
N PHE A 63 0.54 5.11 -11.34
CA PHE A 63 -0.20 4.60 -10.19
C PHE A 63 0.49 4.87 -8.85
N THR A 64 1.82 4.93 -8.81
CA THR A 64 2.57 5.35 -7.61
C THR A 64 2.20 6.77 -7.19
N VAL A 65 2.04 7.70 -8.14
CA VAL A 65 1.57 9.08 -7.85
C VAL A 65 0.16 9.08 -7.25
N GLN A 66 -0.67 8.09 -7.56
CA GLN A 66 -2.02 7.92 -7.03
C GLN A 66 -2.06 7.10 -5.72
N GLY A 67 -0.90 6.70 -5.18
CA GLY A 67 -0.82 5.85 -3.99
C GLY A 67 -1.32 4.43 -4.23
N LYS A 68 -1.21 3.91 -5.46
CA LYS A 68 -1.64 2.56 -5.83
C LYS A 68 -0.50 1.77 -6.45
N THR A 69 -0.52 0.46 -6.22
CA THR A 69 0.40 -0.46 -6.89
C THR A 69 -0.37 -1.24 -7.95
N ILE A 70 -0.08 -0.96 -9.23
CA ILE A 70 -0.65 -1.68 -10.37
C ILE A 70 0.47 -2.34 -11.17
N LEU A 71 0.32 -3.64 -11.41
CA LEU A 71 1.23 -4.47 -12.18
C LEU A 71 0.89 -4.32 -13.67
N TYR A 72 1.89 -3.95 -14.49
CA TYR A 72 1.71 -3.97 -15.93
C TYR A 72 1.67 -5.40 -16.46
N ILE A 73 0.62 -5.76 -17.19
CA ILE A 73 0.49 -7.06 -17.85
C ILE A 73 0.72 -6.87 -19.37
N PRO A 74 1.75 -7.52 -19.95
CA PRO A 74 2.01 -7.42 -21.38
C PRO A 74 0.90 -8.11 -22.18
N GLN A 75 0.45 -7.44 -23.24
CA GLN A 75 -0.47 -8.03 -24.21
C GLN A 75 0.32 -8.96 -25.14
N GLU A 76 0.21 -10.26 -24.92
CA GLU A 76 0.90 -11.27 -25.73
C GLU A 76 -0.14 -12.22 -26.34
N GLU A 77 -0.20 -12.29 -27.68
CA GLU A 77 -1.20 -13.08 -28.41
C GLU A 77 -1.02 -14.60 -28.21
N ALA A 78 0.20 -15.03 -27.87
CA ALA A 78 0.60 -16.43 -27.82
C ALA A 78 0.30 -17.15 -26.49
N LEU A 79 -0.37 -16.51 -25.52
CA LEU A 79 -0.57 -17.09 -24.18
C LEU A 79 -1.62 -18.22 -24.10
N GLY A 80 -2.38 -18.46 -25.17
CA GLY A 80 -3.47 -19.46 -25.18
C GLY A 80 -3.01 -20.93 -25.11
N ASP A 81 -1.80 -21.25 -25.58
CA ASP A 81 -1.16 -22.57 -25.40
C ASP A 81 0.20 -22.40 -24.73
N ALA A 82 0.22 -22.61 -23.41
CA ALA A 82 1.39 -22.39 -22.60
C ALA A 82 2.60 -23.27 -23.01
N LYS A 83 2.36 -24.48 -23.55
CA LYS A 83 3.43 -25.38 -23.98
C LYS A 83 4.05 -24.94 -25.30
N ALA A 84 3.24 -24.41 -26.22
CA ALA A 84 3.74 -23.85 -27.47
C ALA A 84 4.50 -22.54 -27.21
N ALA A 85 3.93 -21.66 -26.38
CA ALA A 85 4.54 -20.41 -25.96
C ALA A 85 5.90 -20.61 -25.27
N ALA A 86 6.03 -21.61 -24.40
CA ALA A 86 7.27 -21.92 -23.70
C ALA A 86 8.45 -22.30 -24.63
N LYS A 87 8.18 -22.70 -25.88
CA LYS A 87 9.23 -22.99 -26.88
C LYS A 87 9.74 -21.74 -27.58
N GLN A 88 9.03 -20.62 -27.48
CA GLN A 88 9.41 -19.35 -28.09
C GLN A 88 10.36 -18.59 -27.16
N LYS A 89 11.66 -18.68 -27.43
CA LYS A 89 12.71 -18.09 -26.56
C LYS A 89 12.51 -16.59 -26.34
N ASP A 90 12.17 -15.83 -27.38
CA ASP A 90 12.00 -14.38 -27.28
C ASP A 90 10.78 -14.01 -26.42
N LEU A 91 9.69 -14.78 -26.51
CA LEU A 91 8.52 -14.60 -25.65
C LEU A 91 8.88 -14.90 -24.19
N VAL A 92 9.53 -16.04 -23.94
CA VAL A 92 9.97 -16.42 -22.58
C VAL A 92 10.82 -15.31 -21.96
N GLN A 93 11.79 -14.75 -22.70
CA GLN A 93 12.64 -13.65 -22.20
C GLN A 93 11.84 -12.38 -21.83
N ARG A 94 10.80 -12.04 -22.60
CA ARG A 94 9.92 -10.90 -22.27
C ARG A 94 9.06 -11.17 -21.04
N LEU A 95 8.53 -12.39 -20.90
CA LEU A 95 7.77 -12.81 -19.73
C LEU A 95 8.65 -12.88 -18.47
N GLU A 96 9.89 -13.34 -18.58
CA GLU A 96 10.87 -13.29 -17.50
C GLU A 96 11.15 -11.86 -17.07
N SER A 97 11.37 -10.96 -18.03
CA SER A 97 11.56 -9.52 -17.76
C SER A 97 10.35 -8.91 -17.03
N THR A 98 9.14 -9.35 -17.38
CA THR A 98 7.89 -8.93 -16.74
C THR A 98 7.83 -9.42 -15.28
N ILE A 99 8.06 -10.71 -15.02
CA ILE A 99 8.08 -11.24 -13.65
C ILE A 99 9.18 -10.61 -12.79
N ILE A 100 10.36 -10.34 -13.35
CA ILE A 100 11.44 -9.64 -12.64
C ILE A 100 10.97 -8.24 -12.21
N HIS A 101 10.30 -7.51 -13.11
CA HIS A 101 9.76 -6.19 -12.80
C HIS A 101 8.68 -6.26 -11.71
N TRP A 102 7.70 -7.17 -11.81
CA TRP A 102 6.70 -7.37 -10.76
C TRP A 102 7.33 -7.73 -9.42
N THR A 103 8.32 -8.61 -9.43
CA THR A 103 9.03 -9.04 -8.22
C THR A 103 9.70 -7.86 -7.52
N ARG A 104 10.34 -6.96 -8.28
CA ARG A 104 10.93 -5.73 -7.73
C ARG A 104 9.84 -4.83 -7.13
N GLN A 105 8.81 -4.53 -7.92
CA GLN A 105 7.74 -3.59 -7.53
C GLN A 105 7.01 -4.05 -6.26
N ILE A 106 6.66 -5.34 -6.19
CA ILE A 106 5.98 -5.91 -5.02
C ILE A 106 6.90 -5.89 -3.79
N LYS A 107 8.21 -6.18 -3.95
CA LYS A 107 9.17 -6.09 -2.84
C LYS A 107 9.28 -4.68 -2.28
N GLU A 108 9.23 -3.65 -3.12
CA GLU A 108 9.25 -2.27 -2.65
C GLU A 108 8.04 -1.97 -1.75
N VAL A 109 6.84 -2.42 -2.11
CA VAL A 109 5.63 -2.26 -1.29
C VAL A 109 5.71 -3.05 0.02
N VAL A 110 6.26 -4.27 -0.02
CA VAL A 110 6.44 -5.07 1.20
C VAL A 110 7.48 -4.42 2.12
N ASN A 111 8.58 -3.92 1.59
CA ASN A 111 9.67 -3.34 2.40
C ASN A 111 9.36 -1.93 2.93
N GLN A 112 8.42 -1.19 2.32
CA GLN A 112 7.96 0.09 2.87
C GLN A 112 7.34 -0.07 4.27
N GLN A 113 6.88 -1.29 4.61
CA GLN A 113 6.33 -1.65 5.91
C GLN A 113 7.30 -1.40 7.08
N ASP A 114 8.59 -1.67 6.91
CA ASP A 114 9.60 -1.52 7.99
C ASP A 114 9.87 -0.05 8.36
N ARG A 115 9.36 0.91 7.58
CA ARG A 115 9.66 2.34 7.75
C ARG A 115 8.57 3.14 8.47
N VAL A 116 7.33 2.66 8.50
CA VAL A 116 6.17 3.44 9.01
C VAL A 116 6.04 3.37 10.54
N ASP A 117 6.69 2.40 11.19
CA ASP A 117 6.77 2.29 12.66
C ASP A 117 7.57 3.41 13.35
N ALA A 118 8.15 4.35 12.59
CA ALA A 118 9.07 5.37 13.08
C ALA A 118 8.42 6.69 13.53
N SER A 119 7.09 6.86 13.44
CA SER A 119 6.45 8.09 13.95
C SER A 119 6.30 8.02 15.47
N GLU A 120 7.37 8.38 16.19
CA GLU A 120 7.48 8.32 17.67
C GLU A 120 6.36 9.05 18.42
N HIS A 121 5.65 9.99 17.77
CA HIS A 121 4.61 10.83 18.39
C HIS A 121 3.20 10.55 17.88
N SER A 122 2.97 9.47 17.13
CA SER A 122 1.64 9.18 16.58
C SER A 122 0.70 8.54 17.61
N GLY A 123 -0.59 8.85 17.52
CA GLY A 123 -1.67 8.29 18.35
C GLY A 123 -2.24 6.96 17.81
N PRO A 124 -3.14 6.28 18.53
CA PRO A 124 -3.65 4.95 18.16
C PRO A 124 -4.48 4.94 16.88
N LEU A 125 -5.13 6.06 16.53
CA LEU A 125 -5.87 6.18 15.25
C LEU A 125 -4.95 6.04 14.02
N SER A 126 -3.68 6.44 14.15
CA SER A 126 -2.69 6.25 13.07
C SER A 126 -2.38 4.77 12.83
N GLU A 127 -2.43 3.93 13.86
CA GLU A 127 -2.25 2.48 13.74
C GLU A 127 -3.39 1.87 12.94
N ILE A 128 -4.64 2.26 13.26
CA ILE A 128 -5.83 1.78 12.54
C ILE A 128 -5.76 2.21 11.07
N GLN A 129 -5.38 3.46 10.80
CA GLN A 129 -5.22 3.97 9.44
C GLN A 129 -4.12 3.24 8.67
N PHE A 130 -2.99 2.96 9.32
CA PHE A 130 -1.91 2.16 8.73
C PHE A 130 -2.41 0.77 8.30
N TRP A 131 -3.12 0.04 9.17
CA TRP A 131 -3.65 -1.27 8.82
C TRP A 131 -4.74 -1.21 7.75
N ARG A 132 -5.49 -0.10 7.68
CA ARG A 132 -6.47 0.16 6.64
C ARG A 132 -5.81 0.30 5.27
N GLU A 133 -4.81 1.18 5.16
CA GLU A 133 -4.04 1.38 3.93
C GLU A 133 -3.33 0.09 3.51
N ARG A 134 -2.68 -0.59 4.47
CA ARG A 134 -1.98 -1.85 4.23
C ARG A 134 -2.90 -2.96 3.74
N SER A 135 -4.11 -3.05 4.29
CA SER A 135 -5.12 -4.02 3.85
C SER A 135 -5.57 -3.74 2.41
N VAL A 136 -5.79 -2.48 2.05
CA VAL A 136 -6.16 -2.08 0.68
C VAL A 136 -5.03 -2.41 -0.30
N ASP A 137 -3.79 -2.04 0.01
CA ASP A 137 -2.65 -2.27 -0.88
C ASP A 137 -2.40 -3.76 -1.12
N LEU A 138 -2.33 -4.55 -0.04
CA LEU A 138 -2.06 -5.98 -0.15
C LEU A 138 -3.19 -6.76 -0.80
N SER A 139 -4.45 -6.42 -0.50
CA SER A 139 -5.59 -7.06 -1.16
C SER A 139 -5.66 -6.70 -2.64
N GLY A 140 -5.31 -5.46 -3.00
CA GLY A 140 -5.20 -5.01 -4.38
C GLY A 140 -4.07 -5.68 -5.17
N ILE A 141 -2.93 -5.96 -4.54
CA ILE A 141 -1.85 -6.74 -5.17
C ILE A 141 -2.25 -8.21 -5.27
N ARG A 142 -2.86 -8.79 -4.21
CA ARG A 142 -3.35 -10.17 -4.19
C ARG A 142 -4.31 -10.43 -5.35
N SER A 143 -5.29 -9.56 -5.57
CA SER A 143 -6.26 -9.72 -6.66
C SER A 143 -5.60 -9.67 -8.04
N GLN A 144 -4.61 -8.80 -8.24
CA GLN A 144 -3.85 -8.74 -9.50
C GLN A 144 -3.01 -10.01 -9.73
N LEU A 145 -2.42 -10.58 -8.67
CA LEU A 145 -1.66 -11.83 -8.77
C LEU A 145 -2.54 -13.06 -9.06
N ASP A 146 -3.82 -12.97 -8.73
CA ASP A 146 -4.83 -13.99 -9.03
C ASP A 146 -5.51 -13.80 -10.39
N ASP A 147 -5.14 -12.76 -11.15
CA ASP A 147 -5.66 -12.51 -12.49
C ASP A 147 -5.31 -13.66 -13.46
N ASP A 148 -6.25 -14.00 -14.35
CA ASP A 148 -6.09 -15.08 -15.32
C ASP A 148 -4.91 -14.84 -16.27
N ALA A 149 -4.64 -13.59 -16.65
CA ALA A 149 -3.51 -13.25 -17.51
C ALA A 149 -2.16 -13.44 -16.79
N VAL A 150 -2.09 -13.14 -15.49
CA VAL A 150 -0.91 -13.45 -14.66
C VAL A 150 -0.72 -14.97 -14.55
N SER A 151 -1.81 -15.72 -14.35
CA SER A 151 -1.78 -17.18 -14.29
C SER A 151 -1.33 -17.81 -15.61
N ALA A 152 -1.74 -17.24 -16.75
CA ALA A 152 -1.28 -17.67 -18.07
C ALA A 152 0.24 -17.47 -18.25
N ILE A 153 0.78 -16.32 -17.84
CA ILE A 153 2.22 -16.03 -17.87
C ILE A 153 3.00 -17.00 -16.98
N VAL A 154 2.49 -17.28 -15.78
CA VAL A 154 3.07 -18.26 -14.85
C VAL A 154 3.14 -19.65 -15.50
N ALA A 155 2.06 -20.10 -16.15
CA ALA A 155 2.01 -21.41 -16.80
C ALA A 155 3.04 -21.54 -17.95
N VAL A 156 3.24 -20.48 -18.74
CA VAL A 156 4.27 -20.46 -19.79
C VAL A 156 5.66 -20.61 -19.18
N LEU A 157 5.96 -19.82 -18.14
CA LEU A 157 7.28 -19.83 -17.50
C LEU A 157 7.58 -21.11 -16.72
N GLU A 158 6.54 -21.79 -16.23
CA GLU A 158 6.64 -23.12 -15.64
C GLU A 158 7.06 -24.16 -16.68
N HIS A 159 6.39 -24.18 -17.84
CA HIS A 159 6.77 -25.05 -18.96
C HIS A 159 8.13 -24.72 -19.56
N ALA A 160 8.57 -23.46 -19.47
CA ALA A 160 9.90 -23.02 -19.91
C ALA A 160 11.00 -23.31 -18.87
N HIS A 161 10.65 -23.81 -17.67
CA HIS A 161 11.58 -24.03 -16.56
C HIS A 161 12.38 -22.76 -16.16
N SER A 162 11.71 -21.61 -16.14
CA SER A 162 12.37 -20.34 -15.80
C SER A 162 12.90 -20.31 -14.37
N SER A 163 14.14 -19.85 -14.19
CA SER A 163 14.77 -19.68 -12.88
C SER A 163 14.18 -18.52 -12.07
N TYR A 164 13.48 -17.58 -12.72
CA TYR A 164 12.84 -16.42 -12.07
C TYR A 164 11.47 -16.74 -11.47
N LEU A 165 10.87 -17.87 -11.85
CA LEU A 165 9.51 -18.22 -11.43
C LEU A 165 9.43 -18.56 -9.93
N ALA A 166 10.35 -19.36 -9.40
CA ALA A 166 10.30 -19.78 -8.00
C ALA A 166 10.38 -18.59 -7.00
N PRO A 167 11.31 -17.62 -7.16
CA PRO A 167 11.30 -16.40 -6.34
C PRO A 167 9.98 -15.62 -6.40
N PHE A 168 9.36 -15.52 -7.58
CA PHE A 168 8.09 -14.85 -7.76
C PHE A 168 6.94 -15.58 -7.07
N LEU A 169 6.84 -16.90 -7.20
CA LEU A 169 5.80 -17.68 -6.52
C LEU A 169 5.92 -17.62 -4.99
N ASN A 170 7.14 -17.60 -4.47
CA ASN A 170 7.38 -17.38 -3.04
C ASN A 170 6.87 -15.99 -2.60
N LEU A 171 7.13 -14.95 -3.39
CA LEU A 171 6.64 -13.60 -3.13
C LEU A 171 5.11 -13.52 -3.23
N ARG A 172 4.50 -14.16 -4.23
CA ARG A 172 3.02 -14.27 -4.35
C ARG A 172 2.43 -14.91 -3.09
N ASN A 173 2.97 -16.05 -2.66
CA ASN A 173 2.52 -16.73 -1.45
C ASN A 173 2.67 -15.86 -0.18
N LEU A 174 3.75 -15.08 -0.09
CA LEU A 174 3.93 -14.10 0.99
C LEU A 174 2.81 -13.04 0.95
N ILE A 175 2.52 -12.44 -0.21
CA ILE A 175 1.44 -11.45 -0.37
C ILE A 175 0.08 -12.03 0.04
N HIS A 176 -0.25 -13.28 -0.33
CA HIS A 176 -1.50 -13.90 0.11
C HIS A 176 -1.59 -13.98 1.64
N ARG A 177 -0.52 -14.41 2.31
CA ARG A 177 -0.49 -14.52 3.77
C ARG A 177 -0.57 -13.15 4.45
N GLU A 178 0.23 -12.20 3.99
CA GLU A 178 0.25 -10.84 4.54
C GLU A 178 -1.09 -10.12 4.32
N ALA A 179 -1.76 -10.33 3.17
CA ALA A 179 -3.07 -9.73 2.91
C ALA A 179 -4.12 -10.24 3.91
N VAL A 180 -4.15 -11.56 4.15
CA VAL A 180 -5.04 -12.17 5.16
C VAL A 180 -4.72 -11.65 6.56
N ALA A 181 -3.43 -11.55 6.90
CA ALA A 181 -3.00 -11.03 8.19
C ALA A 181 -3.40 -9.56 8.38
N ALA A 182 -3.24 -8.71 7.35
CA ALA A 182 -3.60 -7.30 7.40
C ALA A 182 -5.12 -7.09 7.53
N GLU A 183 -5.92 -7.85 6.78
CA GLU A 183 -7.39 -7.85 6.88
C GLU A 183 -7.87 -8.24 8.29
N ASP A 184 -7.29 -9.28 8.90
CA ASP A 184 -7.61 -9.70 10.27
C ASP A 184 -7.19 -8.66 11.30
N ASN A 185 -5.97 -8.10 11.19
CA ASN A 185 -5.50 -7.05 12.10
C ASN A 185 -6.43 -5.84 12.07
N LEU A 186 -6.76 -5.35 10.86
CA LEU A 186 -7.69 -4.23 10.70
C LEU A 186 -9.03 -4.54 11.34
N LYS A 187 -9.61 -5.72 11.05
CA LYS A 187 -10.90 -6.14 11.62
C LYS A 187 -10.92 -6.05 13.15
N PHE A 188 -9.87 -6.52 13.83
CA PHE A 188 -9.80 -6.45 15.28
C PHE A 188 -9.52 -5.03 15.78
N LEU A 189 -8.65 -4.27 15.12
CA LEU A 189 -8.32 -2.90 15.52
C LEU A 189 -9.47 -1.91 15.34
N LEU A 190 -10.42 -2.15 14.43
CA LEU A 190 -11.61 -1.30 14.26
C LEU A 190 -12.46 -1.19 15.54
N CYS A 191 -12.38 -2.14 16.48
CA CYS A 191 -13.07 -2.00 17.77
C CYS A 191 -12.52 -0.87 18.64
N LEU A 192 -11.31 -0.37 18.35
CA LEU A 192 -10.68 0.76 19.02
C LEU A 192 -11.00 2.10 18.35
N GLU A 193 -11.54 2.11 17.14
CA GLU A 193 -11.70 3.33 16.35
C GLU A 193 -12.56 4.37 17.07
N GLN A 194 -13.78 4.00 17.47
CA GLN A 194 -14.69 4.92 18.17
C GLN A 194 -14.13 5.36 19.54
N PRO A 195 -13.69 4.45 20.44
CA PRO A 195 -13.07 4.86 21.72
C PRO A 195 -11.84 5.77 21.56
N CYS A 196 -10.99 5.51 20.57
CA CYS A 196 -9.82 6.35 20.32
C CYS A 196 -10.19 7.70 19.68
N GLN A 197 -11.27 7.78 18.89
CA GLN A 197 -11.81 9.06 18.42
C GLN A 197 -12.36 9.91 19.57
N GLU A 198 -13.01 9.29 20.55
CA GLU A 198 -13.47 9.97 21.76
C GLU A 198 -12.28 10.47 22.59
N LEU A 199 -11.27 9.62 22.81
CA LEU A 199 -10.03 10.03 23.48
C LEU A 199 -9.34 11.19 22.75
N SER A 200 -9.33 11.17 21.41
CA SER A 200 -8.73 12.25 20.61
C SER A 200 -9.45 13.59 20.74
N LYS A 201 -10.61 13.65 21.40
CA LYS A 201 -11.33 14.91 21.63
C LYS A 201 -11.53 15.18 23.12
N ALA A 202 -11.01 14.31 23.97
CA ALA A 202 -11.24 14.36 25.41
C ALA A 202 -10.46 15.49 26.06
N HIS A 203 -11.11 16.14 27.03
CA HIS A 203 -10.41 16.95 28.01
C HIS A 203 -9.67 16.03 29.00
N PRO A 204 -8.52 16.40 29.57
CA PRO A 204 -7.78 15.53 30.50
C PRO A 204 -8.60 15.00 31.68
N SER A 205 -9.58 15.76 32.16
CA SER A 205 -10.53 15.32 33.20
C SER A 205 -11.35 14.07 32.81
N ASP A 206 -11.62 13.89 31.51
CA ASP A 206 -12.44 12.81 30.98
C ASP A 206 -11.61 11.59 30.57
N ILE A 207 -10.28 11.71 30.47
CA ILE A 207 -9.41 10.61 30.06
C ILE A 207 -9.55 9.39 30.99
N PRO A 208 -9.53 9.52 32.34
CA PRO A 208 -9.63 8.38 33.25
C PRO A 208 -10.82 7.44 33.00
N GLN A 209 -11.99 7.98 32.63
CA GLN A 209 -13.19 7.20 32.35
C GLN A 209 -13.17 6.53 30.97
N LEU A 210 -12.38 7.04 30.02
CA LEU A 210 -12.24 6.49 28.67
C LEU A 210 -11.20 5.37 28.57
N LEU A 211 -10.24 5.29 29.49
CA LEU A 211 -9.16 4.29 29.43
C LEU A 211 -9.62 2.83 29.64
N PRO A 212 -10.47 2.49 30.63
CA PRO A 212 -10.91 1.11 30.83
C PRO A 212 -11.57 0.44 29.61
N PRO A 213 -12.53 1.07 28.89
CA PRO A 213 -13.10 0.44 27.69
C PRO A 213 -12.07 0.25 26.57
N ILE A 214 -11.14 1.20 26.38
CA ILE A 214 -10.04 1.06 25.41
C ILE A 214 -9.17 -0.16 25.76
N LEU A 215 -8.74 -0.28 27.02
CA LEU A 215 -7.90 -1.39 27.47
C LEU A 215 -8.62 -2.74 27.37
N ASN A 216 -9.93 -2.78 27.61
CA ASN A 216 -10.73 -3.99 27.40
C ASN A 216 -10.75 -4.41 25.92
N CYS A 217 -10.89 -3.46 25.00
CA CYS A 217 -10.76 -3.72 23.57
C CYS A 217 -9.35 -4.24 23.22
N ILE A 218 -8.28 -3.63 23.76
CA ILE A 218 -6.90 -4.09 23.55
C ILE A 218 -6.70 -5.53 24.08
N ARG A 219 -7.24 -5.84 25.28
CA ARG A 219 -7.20 -7.20 25.85
C ARG A 219 -7.97 -8.20 24.99
N MET A 220 -9.10 -7.80 24.42
CA MET A 220 -9.85 -8.63 23.48
C MET A 220 -9.03 -8.91 22.21
N VAL A 221 -8.40 -7.88 21.64
CA VAL A 221 -7.51 -8.02 20.47
C VAL A 221 -6.37 -8.99 20.79
N TRP A 222 -5.70 -8.83 21.95
CA TRP A 222 -4.63 -9.72 22.40
C TRP A 222 -5.06 -11.19 22.51
N ASN A 223 -6.25 -11.44 23.06
CA ASN A 223 -6.72 -12.80 23.32
C ASN A 223 -7.30 -13.51 22.09
N ILE A 224 -7.84 -12.75 21.12
CA ILE A 224 -8.65 -13.32 20.03
C ILE A 224 -8.01 -13.13 18.65
N SER A 225 -7.24 -12.06 18.43
CA SER A 225 -6.60 -11.83 17.12
C SER A 225 -5.60 -12.94 16.82
N ARG A 226 -5.54 -13.35 15.55
CA ARG A 226 -4.62 -14.40 15.09
C ARG A 226 -3.24 -13.86 14.75
N PHE A 227 -3.16 -12.59 14.37
CA PHE A 227 -1.95 -11.98 13.82
C PHE A 227 -1.49 -10.75 14.61
N TYR A 228 -2.40 -10.02 15.29
CA TYR A 228 -2.04 -8.83 16.05
C TYR A 228 -1.59 -9.13 17.49
N ASN A 229 -1.74 -10.37 17.95
CA ASN A 229 -1.44 -10.83 19.31
C ASN A 229 0.06 -11.07 19.58
N THR A 230 0.93 -10.14 19.15
CA THR A 230 2.37 -10.21 19.41
C THR A 230 2.82 -9.14 20.40
N PRO A 231 3.81 -9.42 21.28
CA PRO A 231 4.27 -8.45 22.28
C PRO A 231 4.72 -7.12 21.66
N ASP A 232 5.38 -7.17 20.51
CA ASP A 232 5.90 -5.97 19.83
C ASP A 232 4.75 -5.06 19.36
N ARG A 233 3.72 -5.62 18.72
CA ARG A 233 2.55 -4.87 18.25
C ARG A 233 1.76 -4.27 19.41
N LEU A 234 1.58 -5.05 20.47
CA LEU A 234 0.91 -4.57 21.68
C LEU A 234 1.68 -3.41 22.32
N THR A 235 3.01 -3.51 22.40
CA THR A 235 3.87 -2.45 22.93
C THR A 235 3.77 -1.18 22.09
N VAL A 236 3.79 -1.29 20.76
CA VAL A 236 3.62 -0.16 19.85
C VAL A 236 2.26 0.51 20.06
N LEU A 237 1.17 -0.26 20.15
CA LEU A 237 -0.18 0.27 20.36
C LEU A 237 -0.33 0.99 21.70
N LEU A 238 0.19 0.42 22.80
CA LEU A 238 0.14 1.04 24.13
C LEU A 238 1.00 2.31 24.20
N ARG A 239 2.13 2.34 23.50
CA ARG A 239 2.94 3.56 23.35
C ARG A 239 2.18 4.64 22.59
N LYS A 240 1.52 4.29 21.48
CA LYS A 240 0.67 5.23 20.72
C LYS A 240 -0.49 5.76 21.58
N LEU A 241 -1.09 4.92 22.42
CA LEU A 241 -2.11 5.36 23.38
C LEU A 241 -1.52 6.34 24.42
N SER A 242 -0.32 6.08 24.92
CA SER A 242 0.39 6.99 25.83
C SER A 242 0.65 8.35 25.16
N ASN A 243 1.06 8.34 23.90
CA ASN A 243 1.27 9.56 23.12
C ASN A 243 -0.01 10.38 22.99
N GLU A 244 -1.16 9.74 22.75
CA GLU A 244 -2.45 10.43 22.68
C GLU A 244 -2.81 11.12 24.01
N ILE A 245 -2.55 10.46 25.15
CA ILE A 245 -2.79 11.05 26.48
C ILE A 245 -1.89 12.27 26.72
N ILE A 246 -0.62 12.17 26.33
CA ILE A 246 0.33 13.29 26.41
C ILE A 246 -0.15 14.44 25.52
N GLU A 247 -0.53 14.15 24.28
CA GLU A 247 -1.00 15.15 23.32
C GLU A 247 -2.26 15.88 23.83
N ARG A 248 -3.24 15.15 24.40
CA ARG A 248 -4.43 15.76 25.01
C ARG A 248 -4.10 16.61 26.23
N SER A 249 -3.10 16.22 27.01
CA SER A 249 -2.62 17.02 28.15
C SER A 249 -1.93 18.30 27.68
N CYS A 250 -1.04 18.19 26.69
CA CYS A 250 -0.33 19.35 26.13
C CYS A 250 -1.27 20.34 25.44
N ALA A 251 -2.34 19.85 24.79
CA ALA A 251 -3.29 20.69 24.05
C ALA A 251 -4.08 21.68 24.93
N VAL A 252 -4.23 21.40 26.23
CA VAL A 252 -5.01 22.25 27.15
C VAL A 252 -4.14 23.17 28.02
N ILE A 253 -2.81 23.02 27.99
CA ILE A 253 -1.90 23.84 28.80
C ILE A 253 -1.67 25.18 28.10
N ASP A 254 -2.26 26.25 28.64
CA ASP A 254 -2.04 27.62 28.16
C ASP A 254 -0.80 28.25 28.82
N LEU A 255 0.31 28.27 28.10
CA LEU A 255 1.55 28.91 28.56
C LEU A 255 1.42 30.44 28.71
N ALA A 256 0.58 31.11 27.94
CA ALA A 256 0.40 32.56 28.04
C ALA A 256 -0.33 32.92 29.35
N ALA A 257 -1.33 32.13 29.75
CA ALA A 257 -1.99 32.26 31.05
C ALA A 257 -1.00 32.10 32.22
N VAL A 258 -0.07 31.15 32.12
CA VAL A 258 1.03 30.96 33.10
C VAL A 258 1.87 32.23 33.24
N PHE A 259 2.32 32.81 32.12
CA PHE A 259 3.21 33.97 32.15
C PHE A 259 2.50 35.29 32.53
N THR A 260 1.17 35.35 32.41
CA THR A 260 0.37 36.54 32.75
C THR A 260 -0.23 36.49 34.16
N GLY A 261 -0.01 35.41 34.91
CA GLY A 261 -0.41 35.31 36.32
C GLY A 261 -1.82 34.74 36.56
N GLN A 262 -2.47 34.18 35.54
CA GLN A 262 -3.72 33.42 35.69
C GLN A 262 -3.42 31.98 36.12
N VAL A 263 -2.87 31.82 37.33
CA VAL A 263 -2.25 30.56 37.77
C VAL A 263 -3.27 29.52 38.26
N ASP A 264 -4.42 29.95 38.79
CA ASP A 264 -5.38 29.04 39.42
C ASP A 264 -6.00 28.03 38.43
N ASP A 265 -6.51 28.53 37.30
CA ASP A 265 -7.11 27.70 36.25
C ASP A 265 -6.07 26.73 35.64
N VAL A 266 -4.86 27.23 35.38
CA VAL A 266 -3.77 26.38 34.84
C VAL A 266 -3.35 25.30 35.84
N MET A 267 -3.29 25.62 37.14
CA MET A 267 -2.97 24.64 38.17
C MET A 267 -4.04 23.55 38.27
N GLU A 268 -5.31 23.89 38.09
CA GLU A 268 -6.38 22.90 38.01
C GLU A 268 -6.22 21.99 36.78
N THR A 269 -5.99 22.57 35.59
CA THR A 269 -5.75 21.80 34.36
C THR A 269 -4.55 20.87 34.50
N LEU A 270 -3.44 21.33 35.10
CA LEU A 270 -2.25 20.50 35.34
C LEU A 270 -2.52 19.34 36.30
N ARG A 271 -3.34 19.54 37.34
CA ARG A 271 -3.77 18.45 38.23
C ARG A 271 -4.59 17.41 37.48
N GLN A 272 -5.49 17.85 36.60
CA GLN A 272 -6.28 16.94 35.77
C GLN A 272 -5.41 16.14 34.79
N CYS A 273 -4.41 16.77 34.16
CA CYS A 273 -3.42 16.07 33.32
C CYS A 273 -2.61 15.05 34.12
N THR A 274 -2.18 15.41 35.33
CA THR A 274 -1.44 14.51 36.23
C THR A 274 -2.30 13.31 36.61
N ALA A 275 -3.56 13.54 36.98
CA ALA A 275 -4.51 12.49 37.32
C ALA A 275 -4.74 11.52 36.14
N ALA A 276 -4.88 12.04 34.91
CA ALA A 276 -4.99 11.20 33.71
C ALA A 276 -3.76 10.29 33.52
N GLY A 277 -2.55 10.84 33.69
CA GLY A 277 -1.31 10.08 33.60
C GLY A 277 -1.13 9.04 34.72
N GLU A 278 -1.53 9.37 35.95
CA GLU A 278 -1.49 8.45 37.09
C GLU A 278 -2.45 7.27 36.91
N VAL A 279 -3.68 7.53 36.45
CA VAL A 279 -4.66 6.48 36.13
C VAL A 279 -4.13 5.58 35.03
N TRP A 280 -3.61 6.15 33.94
CA TRP A 280 -2.98 5.37 32.86
C TRP A 280 -1.86 4.46 33.36
N LYS A 281 -0.98 4.97 34.22
CA LYS A 281 0.13 4.19 34.80
C LYS A 281 -0.33 3.06 35.72
N SER A 282 -1.51 3.21 36.34
CA SER A 282 -2.04 2.23 37.31
C SER A 282 -2.77 1.04 36.67
N LEU A 283 -3.20 1.18 35.42
CA LEU A 283 -3.96 0.19 34.66
C LEU A 283 -3.04 -0.81 33.94
#